data_AF-A0A3B0VQY7-F1
#
_entry.id   AF-A0A3B0VQY7-F1
#
_cell.length_a   1.000
_cell.length_b   1.000
_cell.length_c   1.000
_cell.angle_alpha   90.00
_cell.angle_beta   90.00
_cell.angle_gamma   90.00
#
_symmetry.space_group_name_H-M   'P 1'
#
loop_
_entity.id
_entity.type
_entity.pdbx_description
1 polymer ?
#
loop_
_entity_poly.entity_id
_entity_poly.type
_entity_poly.pdbx_seq_one_letter_code
_entity_poly.pdbx_strand_id
1 'polypeptide(L)'
;PLVHVIAAKAVSFKEAMSEEFRQYQHQVVLNAVTLAGNLLKHDFRLVSGGTDNHLLLVDLANKNITGKDAERALEDAGMTVNKNAVPFDTQSRFVTGGIRIGTAAVTTRGLVESDMIQVAEWMNRAISAHDRPDLLAAIRLEVRALCDRFPLYPSYTARRDAD
;
A
#
# COMPACT_ATOMS: atom_id res chain seq x y z
N PRO A 1 26.28 -16.91 -13.92
CA PRO A 1 24.86 -16.72 -14.34
C PRO A 1 23.91 -17.55 -13.47
N LEU A 2 22.79 -17.00 -13.03
CA LEU A 2 21.77 -17.73 -12.25
C LEU A 2 20.68 -18.24 -13.19
N VAL A 3 20.88 -19.41 -13.79
CA VAL A 3 19.99 -19.95 -14.84
C VAL A 3 18.56 -20.19 -14.37
N HIS A 4 18.34 -20.51 -13.10
CA HIS A 4 17.01 -20.62 -12.49
C HIS A 4 16.27 -19.26 -12.46
N VAL A 5 16.98 -18.15 -12.23
CA VAL A 5 16.39 -16.80 -12.30
C VAL A 5 16.11 -16.39 -13.74
N ILE A 6 16.94 -16.80 -14.70
CA ILE A 6 16.69 -16.56 -16.13
C ILE A 6 15.40 -17.26 -16.56
N ALA A 7 15.20 -18.51 -16.16
CA ALA A 7 13.95 -19.23 -16.40
C ALA A 7 12.75 -18.52 -15.77
N ALA A 8 12.84 -18.08 -14.52
CA ALA A 8 11.78 -17.32 -13.86
C ALA A 8 11.43 -16.02 -14.61
N LYS A 9 12.43 -15.26 -15.08
CA LYS A 9 12.22 -14.05 -15.90
C LYS A 9 11.49 -14.37 -17.20
N ALA A 10 11.85 -15.47 -17.88
CA ALA A 10 11.18 -15.88 -19.12
C ALA A 10 9.69 -16.16 -18.89
N VAL A 11 9.35 -16.81 -17.76
CA VAL A 11 7.94 -17.00 -17.35
C VAL A 11 7.26 -15.66 -17.12
N SER A 12 7.85 -14.77 -16.32
CA SER A 12 7.28 -13.45 -16.03
C SER A 12 7.10 -12.59 -17.29
N PHE A 13 8.01 -12.66 -18.26
CA PHE A 13 7.86 -11.94 -19.53
C PHE A 13 6.72 -12.49 -20.37
N LYS A 14 6.53 -13.81 -20.41
CA LYS A 14 5.38 -14.42 -21.08
C LYS A 14 4.07 -13.98 -20.44
N GLU A 15 4.00 -13.95 -19.11
CA GLU A 15 2.83 -13.43 -18.38
C GLU A 15 2.60 -11.95 -18.68
N ALA A 16 3.67 -11.13 -18.70
CA ALA A 16 3.58 -9.70 -18.96
C ALA A 16 3.11 -9.33 -20.38
N MET A 17 3.21 -10.26 -21.33
CA MET A 17 2.71 -10.10 -22.70
C MET A 17 1.21 -10.43 -22.85
N SER A 18 0.55 -10.90 -21.80
CA SER A 18 -0.86 -11.29 -21.82
C SER A 18 -1.81 -10.09 -21.72
N GLU A 19 -3.05 -10.26 -22.19
CA GLU A 19 -4.10 -9.24 -22.04
C GLU A 19 -4.53 -9.11 -20.58
N GLU A 20 -4.51 -10.20 -19.82
CA GLU A 20 -4.77 -10.21 -18.38
C GLU A 20 -3.77 -9.33 -17.62
N PHE A 21 -2.49 -9.38 -17.99
CA PHE A 21 -1.48 -8.50 -17.38
C PHE A 21 -1.70 -7.04 -17.77
N ARG A 22 -2.16 -6.76 -19.00
CA ARG A 22 -2.55 -5.41 -19.41
C ARG A 22 -3.69 -4.88 -18.55
N GLN A 23 -4.75 -5.67 -18.36
CA GLN A 23 -5.89 -5.32 -17.51
C GLN A 23 -5.47 -5.10 -16.05
N TYR A 24 -4.61 -5.97 -15.53
CA TYR A 24 -4.00 -5.81 -14.20
C TYR A 24 -3.26 -4.47 -14.07
N GLN A 25 -2.42 -4.10 -15.03
CA GLN A 25 -1.69 -2.82 -14.99
C GLN A 25 -2.63 -1.61 -15.02
N HIS A 26 -3.74 -1.68 -15.77
CA HIS A 26 -4.79 -0.65 -15.73
C HIS A 26 -5.42 -0.55 -14.33
N GLN A 27 -5.75 -1.68 -13.71
CA GLN A 27 -6.31 -1.72 -12.35
C GLN A 27 -5.34 -1.15 -11.31
N VAL A 28 -4.03 -1.41 -11.44
CA VAL A 28 -3.01 -0.86 -10.54
C VAL A 28 -3.07 0.67 -10.52
N VAL A 29 -3.16 1.30 -11.70
CA VAL A 29 -3.24 2.76 -11.82
C VAL A 29 -4.60 3.28 -11.32
N LEU A 30 -5.71 2.61 -11.66
CA LEU A 30 -7.05 2.99 -11.15
C LEU A 30 -7.12 2.95 -9.62
N ASN A 31 -6.53 1.92 -9.02
CA ASN A 31 -6.42 1.81 -7.57
C ASN A 31 -5.57 2.94 -6.98
N ALA A 32 -4.45 3.29 -7.62
CA ALA A 32 -3.58 4.36 -7.14
C ALA A 32 -4.27 5.74 -7.22
N VAL A 33 -4.96 6.03 -8.32
CA VAL A 33 -5.77 7.25 -8.49
C VAL A 33 -6.92 7.30 -7.49
N THR A 34 -7.61 6.19 -7.25
CA THR A 34 -8.70 6.13 -6.27
C THR A 34 -8.18 6.34 -4.85
N LEU A 35 -7.08 5.71 -4.48
CA LEU A 35 -6.44 5.91 -3.18
C LEU A 35 -6.01 7.38 -3.02
N ALA A 36 -5.39 7.98 -4.04
CA ALA A 36 -5.00 9.39 -4.04
C ALA A 36 -6.20 10.30 -3.76
N GLY A 37 -7.29 10.13 -4.53
CA GLY A 37 -8.49 10.95 -4.40
C GLY A 37 -9.12 10.87 -3.02
N ASN A 38 -9.11 9.71 -2.37
CA ASN A 38 -9.67 9.57 -1.03
C ASN A 38 -8.72 10.08 0.06
N LEU A 39 -7.41 9.92 -0.09
CA LEU A 39 -6.43 10.56 0.81
C LEU A 39 -6.55 12.09 0.77
N LEU A 40 -6.74 12.69 -0.41
CA LEU A 40 -7.00 14.14 -0.53
C LEU A 40 -8.27 14.57 0.21
N LYS A 41 -9.36 13.77 0.17
CA LYS A 41 -10.59 14.05 0.95
C LYS A 41 -10.35 14.03 2.47
N HIS A 42 -9.39 13.23 2.91
CA HIS A 42 -8.94 13.20 4.31
C HIS A 42 -7.86 14.24 4.62
N ASP A 43 -7.69 15.25 3.76
CA ASP A 43 -6.70 16.32 3.94
C ASP A 43 -5.27 15.77 4.03
N PHE A 44 -4.90 14.74 3.28
CA PHE A 44 -3.49 14.40 3.09
C PHE A 44 -2.89 15.23 1.97
N ARG A 45 -1.65 15.69 2.14
CA ARG A 45 -0.92 16.36 1.07
C ARG A 45 -0.22 15.32 0.20
N LEU A 46 -0.57 15.27 -1.09
CA LEU A 46 0.14 14.45 -2.06
C LEU A 46 1.17 15.30 -2.81
N VAL A 47 2.40 14.82 -2.93
CA VAL A 47 3.38 15.42 -3.85
C VAL A 47 2.80 15.33 -5.26
N SER A 48 2.87 16.44 -6.02
CA SER A 48 2.20 16.64 -7.32
C SER A 48 0.66 16.64 -7.33
N GLY A 49 -0.01 16.45 -6.19
CA GLY A 49 -1.46 16.50 -6.07
C GLY A 49 -2.21 15.24 -6.56
N GLY A 50 -1.51 14.18 -6.96
CA GLY A 50 -2.11 12.96 -7.49
C GLY A 50 -1.06 11.93 -7.94
N THR A 51 -1.42 11.11 -8.93
CA THR A 51 -0.49 10.18 -9.59
C THR A 51 -0.97 9.78 -10.97
N ASP A 52 -0.02 9.47 -11.85
CA ASP A 52 -0.25 8.88 -13.17
C ASP A 52 0.30 7.44 -13.25
N ASN A 53 0.71 6.86 -12.11
CA ASN A 53 1.35 5.55 -12.05
C ASN A 53 0.89 4.74 -10.82
N HIS A 54 1.71 3.77 -10.41
CA HIS A 54 1.38 2.79 -9.37
C HIS A 54 1.65 3.25 -7.93
N LEU A 55 2.18 4.47 -7.73
CA LEU A 55 2.60 4.94 -6.41
C LEU A 55 2.14 6.36 -6.08
N LEU A 56 2.13 6.65 -4.79
CA LEU A 56 1.84 7.95 -4.19
C LEU A 56 2.98 8.33 -3.27
N LEU A 57 3.33 9.61 -3.24
CA LEU A 57 4.21 10.19 -2.23
C LEU A 57 3.40 11.17 -1.38
N VAL A 58 3.19 10.81 -0.12
CA VAL A 58 2.40 11.58 0.83
C VAL A 58 3.34 12.40 1.69
N ASP A 59 3.06 13.69 1.77
CA ASP A 59 3.70 14.61 2.69
C ASP A 59 2.86 14.75 3.95
N LEU A 60 3.49 14.58 5.10
CA LEU A 60 2.83 14.50 6.40
C LEU A 60 2.99 15.79 7.22
N ALA A 61 3.56 16.85 6.65
CA ALA A 61 3.77 18.11 7.34
C ALA A 61 2.46 18.68 7.92
N ASN A 62 1.34 18.55 7.20
CA ASN A 62 0.04 19.02 7.69
C ASN A 62 -0.63 18.06 8.68
N LYS A 63 -0.12 16.83 8.82
CA LYS A 63 -0.56 15.85 9.81
C LYS A 63 0.24 15.90 11.12
N ASN A 64 1.27 16.75 11.18
CA ASN A 64 2.15 16.90 12.35
C ASN A 64 2.76 15.57 12.83
N ILE A 65 3.08 14.68 11.90
CA ILE A 65 3.70 13.37 12.18
C ILE A 65 4.89 13.16 11.24
N THR A 66 5.93 12.49 11.73
CA THR A 66 7.08 12.15 10.89
C THR A 66 6.77 10.95 10.00
N GLY A 67 7.52 10.78 8.91
CA GLY A 67 7.41 9.59 8.05
C GLY A 67 7.69 8.30 8.82
N LYS A 68 8.64 8.33 9.77
CA LYS A 68 8.97 7.21 10.65
C LYS A 68 7.82 6.82 11.58
N ASP A 69 7.17 7.79 12.20
CA ASP A 69 6.07 7.51 13.12
C ASP A 69 4.81 7.08 12.37
N ALA A 70 4.57 7.66 11.19
CA ALA A 70 3.49 7.23 10.29
C ALA A 70 3.69 5.80 9.76
N GLU A 71 4.91 5.45 9.32
CA GLU A 71 5.28 4.10 8.91
C GLU A 71 4.97 3.09 10.03
N ARG A 72 5.38 3.41 11.26
CA ARG A 72 5.13 2.56 12.43
C ARG A 72 3.65 2.44 12.77
N ALA A 73 2.91 3.55 12.83
CA ALA A 73 1.48 3.53 13.17
C ALA A 73 0.66 2.73 12.16
N LEU A 74 0.99 2.85 10.87
CA LEU A 74 0.36 2.05 9.82
C LEU A 74 0.73 0.57 9.93
N GLU A 75 1.99 0.25 10.24
CA GLU A 75 2.43 -1.13 10.48
C GLU A 75 1.68 -1.77 11.67
N ASP A 76 1.56 -1.04 12.78
CA ASP A 76 0.81 -1.45 13.97
C ASP A 76 -0.69 -1.65 13.65
N ALA A 77 -1.24 -0.88 12.69
CA ALA A 77 -2.58 -1.04 12.13
C ALA A 77 -2.69 -2.13 11.05
N GLY A 78 -1.61 -2.85 10.73
CA GLY A 78 -1.59 -3.94 9.74
C GLY A 78 -1.38 -3.51 8.29
N MET A 79 -0.95 -2.28 8.04
CA MET A 79 -0.68 -1.73 6.71
C MET A 79 0.81 -1.37 6.56
N THR A 80 1.52 -2.12 5.73
CA THR A 80 2.95 -1.86 5.49
C THR A 80 3.14 -0.77 4.43
N VAL A 81 3.80 0.32 4.81
CA VAL A 81 4.28 1.38 3.91
C VAL A 81 5.78 1.61 4.13
N ASN A 82 6.36 2.56 3.39
CA ASN A 82 7.74 2.97 3.62
C ASN A 82 7.84 4.48 3.86
N LYS A 83 8.53 4.90 4.93
CA LYS A 83 8.92 6.29 5.13
C LYS A 83 9.80 6.77 3.98
N ASN A 84 9.55 7.98 3.48
CA ASN A 84 10.21 8.47 2.30
C ASN A 84 10.41 9.99 2.38
N ALA A 85 11.57 10.47 1.93
CA ALA A 85 11.84 11.89 1.87
C ALA A 85 10.94 12.56 0.83
N VAL A 86 10.45 13.75 1.15
CA VAL A 86 9.63 14.57 0.25
C VAL A 86 10.48 15.68 -0.39
N PRO A 87 10.01 16.36 -1.44
CA PRO A 87 10.70 17.53 -1.96
C PRO A 87 10.91 18.59 -0.87
N PHE A 88 12.15 19.08 -0.73
CA PHE A 88 12.56 20.06 0.28
C PHE A 88 12.33 19.60 1.74
N ASP A 89 12.40 18.30 1.98
CA ASP A 89 12.26 17.72 3.32
C ASP A 89 13.29 18.31 4.30
N THR A 90 12.81 18.76 5.45
CA THR A 90 13.64 19.31 6.53
C THR A 90 14.00 18.25 7.57
N GLN A 91 13.34 17.09 7.53
CA GLN A 91 13.64 15.95 8.39
C GLN A 91 14.89 15.20 7.92
N SER A 92 15.56 14.52 8.85
CA SER A 92 16.70 13.67 8.48
C SER A 92 16.27 12.47 7.62
N ARG A 93 17.19 11.91 6.84
CA ARG A 93 16.95 10.68 6.05
C ARG A 93 16.47 9.46 6.86
N PHE A 94 16.67 9.46 8.18
CA PHE A 94 16.24 8.37 9.06
C PHE A 94 14.82 8.56 9.59
N VAL A 95 14.27 9.78 9.48
CA VAL A 95 12.97 10.18 10.02
C VAL A 95 12.01 10.48 8.87
N THR A 96 12.40 11.33 7.93
CA THR A 96 11.64 11.80 6.75
C THR A 96 10.33 12.50 7.10
N GLY A 97 9.81 13.31 6.18
CA GLY A 97 8.55 14.05 6.29
C GLY A 97 7.37 13.38 5.60
N GLY A 98 7.56 12.18 5.01
CA GLY A 98 6.52 11.55 4.21
C GLY A 98 6.54 10.03 4.19
N ILE A 99 5.57 9.46 3.49
CA ILE A 99 5.46 8.02 3.24
C ILE A 99 5.18 7.78 1.75
N ARG A 100 5.72 6.67 1.23
CA ARG A 100 5.45 6.19 -0.13
C ARG A 100 4.54 4.98 -0.09
N ILE A 101 3.49 5.01 -0.91
CA ILE A 101 2.47 3.97 -0.98
C ILE A 101 2.41 3.47 -2.42
N GLY A 102 2.21 2.17 -2.63
CA GLY A 102 2.03 1.59 -3.96
C GLY A 102 0.92 0.55 -3.97
N THR A 103 0.23 0.42 -5.11
CA THR A 103 -0.99 -0.40 -5.22
C THR A 103 -0.79 -1.75 -5.90
N ALA A 104 0.38 -2.01 -6.48
CA ALA A 104 0.65 -3.24 -7.25
C ALA A 104 0.35 -4.52 -6.43
N ALA A 105 0.92 -4.63 -5.23
CA ALA A 105 0.80 -5.85 -4.42
C ALA A 105 -0.65 -6.16 -3.99
N VAL A 106 -1.41 -5.14 -3.60
CA VAL A 106 -2.83 -5.32 -3.21
C VAL A 106 -3.71 -5.61 -4.42
N THR A 107 -3.39 -5.02 -5.57
CA THR A 107 -4.08 -5.29 -6.84
C THR A 107 -3.83 -6.73 -7.30
N THR A 108 -2.60 -7.25 -7.13
CA THR A 108 -2.29 -8.67 -7.41
C THR A 108 -3.13 -9.62 -6.55
N ARG A 109 -3.54 -9.20 -5.35
CA ARG A 109 -4.44 -9.98 -4.48
C ARG A 109 -5.93 -9.86 -4.89
N GLY A 110 -6.26 -8.98 -5.83
CA GLY A 110 -7.62 -8.79 -6.34
C GLY A 110 -8.36 -7.59 -5.76
N LEU A 111 -7.69 -6.68 -5.03
CA LEU A 111 -8.34 -5.46 -4.54
C LEU A 111 -8.63 -4.50 -5.71
N VAL A 112 -9.76 -3.81 -5.60
CA VAL A 112 -10.26 -2.84 -6.59
C VAL A 112 -10.51 -1.47 -5.95
N GLU A 113 -11.04 -0.51 -6.71
CA GLU A 113 -11.23 0.88 -6.32
C GLU A 113 -12.04 1.02 -5.03
N SER A 114 -13.10 0.23 -4.87
CA SER A 114 -13.93 0.25 -3.65
C SER A 114 -13.14 -0.13 -2.41
N ASP A 115 -12.18 -1.05 -2.52
CA ASP A 115 -11.33 -1.42 -1.40
C ASP A 115 -10.31 -0.31 -1.09
N MET A 116 -9.84 0.43 -2.10
CA MET A 116 -8.92 1.56 -1.91
C MET A 116 -9.55 2.72 -1.14
N ILE A 117 -10.86 2.92 -1.26
CA ILE A 117 -11.61 3.88 -0.43
C ILE A 117 -11.49 3.49 1.05
N GLN A 118 -11.70 2.20 1.36
CA GLN A 118 -11.62 1.70 2.73
C GLN A 118 -10.19 1.75 3.28
N VAL A 119 -9.19 1.44 2.43
CA VAL A 119 -7.77 1.59 2.80
C VAL A 119 -7.45 3.05 3.15
N ALA A 120 -7.91 4.03 2.37
CA ALA A 120 -7.71 5.45 2.67
C ALA A 120 -8.29 5.84 4.04
N GLU A 121 -9.49 5.34 4.37
CA GLU A 121 -10.14 5.59 5.67
C GLU A 121 -9.33 4.98 6.83
N TRP A 122 -8.85 3.75 6.70
CA TRP A 122 -7.98 3.15 7.72
C TRP A 122 -6.67 3.90 7.88
N MET A 123 -6.06 4.37 6.78
CA MET A 123 -4.85 5.17 6.84
C MET A 123 -5.11 6.48 7.60
N ASN A 124 -6.22 7.17 7.33
CA ASN A 124 -6.59 8.38 8.04
C ASN A 124 -6.79 8.15 9.55
N ARG A 125 -7.53 7.09 9.91
CA ARG A 125 -7.75 6.70 11.31
C ARG A 125 -6.44 6.35 12.01
N ALA A 126 -5.58 5.57 11.38
CA ALA A 126 -4.31 5.14 11.96
C ALA A 126 -3.35 6.31 12.18
N ILE A 127 -3.25 7.24 11.22
CA ILE A 127 -2.41 8.43 11.37
C ILE A 127 -2.94 9.37 12.47
N SER A 128 -4.26 9.52 12.56
CA SER A 128 -4.90 10.34 13.60
C SER A 128 -4.77 9.72 15.00
N ALA A 129 -4.62 8.39 15.08
CA ALA A 129 -4.52 7.61 16.30
C ALA A 129 -3.11 7.02 16.50
N HIS A 130 -2.07 7.64 15.94
CA HIS A 130 -0.71 7.09 15.89
C HIS A 130 -0.07 6.82 17.27
N ASP A 131 -0.56 7.48 18.32
CA ASP A 131 -0.16 7.33 19.72
C ASP A 131 -1.15 6.49 20.56
N ARG A 132 -2.12 5.84 19.91
CA ARG A 132 -3.21 5.06 20.54
C ARG A 132 -3.18 3.59 20.12
N PRO A 133 -2.34 2.75 20.76
CA PRO A 133 -2.17 1.34 20.41
C PRO A 133 -3.47 0.52 20.41
N ASP A 134 -4.42 0.88 21.29
CA ASP A 134 -5.74 0.28 21.37
C ASP A 134 -6.54 0.46 20.08
N LEU A 135 -6.49 1.65 19.49
CA LEU A 135 -7.18 1.96 18.24
C LEU A 135 -6.49 1.35 17.03
N LEU A 136 -5.15 1.33 17.01
CA LEU A 136 -4.38 0.67 15.94
C LEU A 136 -4.64 -0.84 15.91
N ALA A 137 -4.72 -1.48 17.08
CA ALA A 137 -5.06 -2.90 17.19
C ALA A 137 -6.48 -3.20 16.64
N ALA A 138 -7.45 -2.32 16.88
CA ALA A 138 -8.80 -2.46 16.33
C ALA A 138 -8.79 -2.34 14.79
N ILE A 139 -8.09 -1.33 14.23
CA ILE A 139 -7.93 -1.17 12.77
C ILE A 139 -7.26 -2.42 12.17
N ARG A 140 -6.25 -2.98 12.84
CA ARG A 140 -5.57 -4.20 12.39
C ARG A 140 -6.51 -5.39 12.23
N LEU A 141 -7.53 -5.52 13.09
CA LEU A 141 -8.54 -6.58 12.96
C LEU A 141 -9.41 -6.35 11.72
N GLU A 142 -9.79 -5.11 11.43
CA GLU A 142 -10.56 -4.76 10.22
C GLU A 142 -9.74 -5.02 8.94
N VAL A 143 -8.46 -4.59 8.92
CA VAL A 143 -7.52 -4.84 7.81
C VAL A 143 -7.32 -6.34 7.59
N ARG A 144 -7.21 -7.12 8.68
CA ARG A 144 -7.11 -8.57 8.61
C ARG A 144 -8.36 -9.20 7.99
N ALA A 145 -9.55 -8.76 8.40
CA ALA A 145 -10.80 -9.26 7.83
C ALA A 145 -10.90 -9.01 6.32
N LEU A 146 -10.40 -7.88 5.82
CA LEU A 146 -10.27 -7.66 4.38
C LEU A 146 -9.27 -8.62 3.74
N CYS A 147 -8.08 -8.78 4.34
CA CYS A 147 -7.06 -9.69 3.84
C CYS A 147 -7.56 -11.14 3.73
N ASP A 148 -8.38 -11.59 4.68
CA ASP A 148 -8.92 -12.96 4.70
C ASP A 148 -9.89 -13.22 3.53
N ARG A 149 -10.51 -12.16 2.96
CA ARG A 149 -11.33 -12.26 1.73
C ARG A 149 -10.49 -12.43 0.46
N PHE A 150 -9.19 -12.13 0.51
CA PHE A 150 -8.27 -12.14 -0.62
C PHE A 150 -7.03 -13.00 -0.31
N PRO A 151 -7.17 -14.33 -0.20
CA PRO A 151 -6.08 -15.22 0.22
C PRO A 151 -4.93 -15.22 -0.80
N LEU A 152 -3.69 -15.15 -0.29
CA LEU A 152 -2.49 -15.24 -1.13
C LEU A 152 -2.11 -16.71 -1.32
N TYR A 153 -1.94 -17.15 -2.57
CA TYR A 153 -1.56 -18.53 -2.94
C TYR A 153 -2.43 -19.60 -2.25
N PRO A 154 -3.76 -19.63 -2.49
CA PRO A 154 -4.69 -20.52 -1.79
C PRO A 154 -4.32 -22.00 -1.92
N SER A 155 -3.71 -22.39 -3.05
CA SER A 155 -3.22 -23.76 -3.29
C SER A 155 -2.05 -24.18 -2.39
N TYR A 156 -1.33 -23.25 -1.79
CA TYR A 156 -0.28 -23.52 -0.79
C TYR A 156 -0.83 -23.47 0.63
N THR A 157 -1.73 -22.52 0.94
CA THR A 157 -2.39 -22.43 2.24
C THR A 157 -3.18 -23.70 2.55
N ALA A 158 -3.96 -24.20 1.58
CA ALA A 158 -4.74 -25.42 1.72
C ALA A 158 -3.88 -26.68 1.93
N ARG A 159 -2.64 -26.71 1.41
CA ARG A 159 -1.72 -27.84 1.65
C ARG A 159 -1.14 -27.80 3.05
N ARG A 160 -0.77 -26.61 3.54
CA ARG A 160 -0.20 -26.45 4.88
C ARG A 160 -1.20 -26.79 5.98
N ASP A 161 -2.48 -26.50 5.78
CA ASP A 161 -3.52 -26.79 6.78
C ASP A 161 -3.99 -28.27 6.72
N ALA A 162 -3.55 -29.03 5.72
CA ALA A 162 -3.85 -30.46 5.57
C ALA A 162 -2.75 -31.40 6.11
N ASP A 163 -1.57 -30.85 6.42
CA ASP A 163 -0.41 -31.53 7.05
C ASP A 163 -0.38 -31.26 8.57
#